data_AF-A0A9D2C9Q0-F1
#
_entry.id   AF-A0A9D2C9Q0-F1
#
_cell.length_a   1.000
_cell.length_b   1.000
_cell.length_c   1.000
_cell.angle_alpha   90.00
_cell.angle_beta   90.00
_cell.angle_gamma   90.00
#
_symmetry.space_group_name_H-M   'P 1'
#
loop_
_entity.id
_entity.type
_entity.pdbx_description
1 polymer ?
#
loop_
_entity_poly.entity_id
_entity_poly.type
_entity_poly.pdbx_seq_one_letter_code
_entity_poly.pdbx_strand_id
1 'polypeptide(L)'
;HGWFDGDALFMASGPPSSRTREVLALIEAGVIELIGPEAKVEFDEDDRLFRLSSPVSGRRELARTLVETRMSKGKVPGTSDPLLRSLLETGRARIHAIEGVPTASLEATLAEIDENVPHGFNLVDAHGNSDVRVVVLGIPALSTQPGSAIGATPGKPSPLLAGADIAAKQILRQRGSRE
;
A
#
# COMPACT_ATOMS: atom_id res chain seq x y z
N HIS A 1 -3.41 7.24 12.65
CA HIS A 1 -4.07 8.07 11.63
C HIS A 1 -4.79 7.27 10.52
N GLY A 2 -5.30 6.06 10.78
CA GLY A 2 -5.87 5.18 9.73
C GLY A 2 -7.39 5.05 9.68
N TRP A 3 -8.13 5.75 10.54
CA TRP A 3 -9.60 5.65 10.60
C TRP A 3 -10.27 6.34 9.39
N PHE A 4 -9.75 7.50 8.99
CA PHE A 4 -10.33 8.31 7.93
C PHE A 4 -10.30 7.61 6.56
N ASP A 5 -9.23 6.88 6.21
CA ASP A 5 -9.13 6.22 4.90
C ASP A 5 -10.24 5.18 4.68
N GLY A 6 -10.56 4.40 5.73
CA GLY A 6 -11.61 3.38 5.66
C GLY A 6 -12.99 4.01 5.49
N ASP A 7 -13.30 5.01 6.31
CA ASP A 7 -14.60 5.68 6.31
C ASP A 7 -14.80 6.53 5.04
N ALA A 8 -13.77 7.26 4.60
CA ALA A 8 -13.81 8.08 3.40
C ALA A 8 -14.01 7.22 2.14
N LEU A 9 -13.37 6.05 2.04
CA LEU A 9 -13.60 5.11 0.94
C LEU A 9 -15.03 4.57 0.94
N PHE A 10 -15.56 4.23 2.11
CA PHE A 10 -16.95 3.82 2.24
C PHE A 10 -17.91 4.92 1.80
N MET A 11 -17.71 6.17 2.21
CA MET A 11 -18.57 7.28 1.79
C MET A 11 -18.40 7.65 0.31
N ALA A 12 -17.18 7.64 -0.21
CA ALA A 12 -16.89 8.10 -1.57
C ALA A 12 -17.28 7.09 -2.65
N SER A 13 -17.05 5.79 -2.40
CA SER A 13 -17.29 4.74 -3.38
C SER A 13 -18.29 3.69 -2.92
N GLY A 14 -18.36 3.41 -1.62
CA GLY A 14 -19.23 2.39 -1.02
C GLY A 14 -19.04 0.97 -1.59
N PRO A 15 -19.63 -0.05 -0.95
CA PRO A 15 -19.71 -1.38 -1.54
C PRO A 15 -20.74 -1.37 -2.71
N PRO A 16 -20.49 -2.12 -3.80
CA PRO A 16 -21.43 -2.21 -4.91
C PRO A 16 -22.80 -2.74 -4.44
N SER A 17 -23.88 -2.00 -4.71
CA SER A 17 -25.19 -2.30 -4.13
C SER A 17 -25.74 -3.70 -4.47
N SER A 18 -25.42 -4.25 -5.64
CA SER A 18 -25.79 -5.63 -5.99
C SER A 18 -25.07 -6.65 -5.09
N ARG A 19 -23.76 -6.48 -4.89
CA ARG A 19 -22.95 -7.37 -4.03
C ARG A 19 -23.34 -7.27 -2.58
N THR A 20 -23.69 -6.08 -2.11
CA THR A 20 -24.25 -5.90 -0.76
C THR A 20 -25.54 -6.71 -0.59
N ARG A 21 -26.47 -6.66 -1.56
CA ARG A 21 -27.71 -7.47 -1.50
C ARG A 21 -27.44 -8.97 -1.55
N GLU A 22 -26.50 -9.42 -2.37
CA GLU A 22 -26.10 -10.84 -2.43
C GLU A 22 -25.54 -11.32 -1.08
N VAL A 23 -24.67 -10.54 -0.44
CA VAL A 23 -24.12 -10.88 0.89
C VAL A 23 -25.22 -10.87 1.96
N LEU A 24 -26.15 -9.91 1.93
CA LEU A 24 -27.28 -9.89 2.86
C LEU A 24 -28.17 -11.13 2.72
N ALA A 25 -28.49 -11.55 1.50
CA ALA A 25 -29.27 -12.77 1.26
C ALA A 25 -28.57 -14.03 1.81
N LEU A 26 -27.24 -14.11 1.71
CA LEU A 26 -26.45 -15.21 2.28
C LEU A 26 -26.41 -15.16 3.81
N ILE A 27 -26.43 -13.97 4.42
CA ILE A 27 -26.56 -13.81 5.87
C ILE A 27 -27.95 -14.25 6.33
N GLU A 28 -29.01 -13.81 5.66
CA GLU A 28 -30.41 -14.18 5.95
C GLU A 28 -30.65 -15.69 5.80
N ALA A 29 -29.98 -16.33 4.84
CA ALA A 29 -30.03 -17.78 4.64
C ALA A 29 -29.15 -18.59 5.63
N GLY A 30 -28.40 -17.92 6.52
CA GLY A 30 -27.51 -18.57 7.49
C GLY A 30 -26.24 -19.17 6.88
N VAL A 31 -25.86 -18.76 5.67
CA VAL A 31 -24.64 -19.24 4.99
C VAL A 31 -23.42 -18.40 5.39
N ILE A 32 -23.61 -17.10 5.65
CA ILE A 32 -22.56 -16.19 6.11
C ILE A 32 -22.91 -15.66 7.50
N GLU A 33 -21.93 -15.67 8.39
CA GLU A 33 -21.99 -14.95 9.65
C GLU A 33 -20.89 -13.91 9.75
N LEU A 34 -21.24 -12.72 10.24
CA LEU A 34 -20.27 -11.66 10.48
C LEU A 34 -19.72 -11.75 11.90
N ILE A 35 -18.40 -11.83 12.03
CA ILE A 35 -17.72 -11.82 13.33
C ILE A 35 -17.81 -10.44 14.00
N GLY A 36 -17.77 -9.36 13.21
CA GLY A 36 -17.82 -7.97 13.67
C GLY A 36 -16.62 -7.12 13.19
N PRO A 37 -16.64 -5.81 13.47
CA PRO A 37 -15.57 -4.89 13.09
C PRO A 37 -14.23 -5.22 13.75
N GLU A 38 -13.14 -4.74 13.14
CA GLU A 38 -11.77 -4.95 13.64
C GLU A 38 -11.41 -6.43 13.85
N ALA A 39 -12.01 -7.30 13.03
CA ALA A 39 -11.76 -8.73 13.05
C ALA A 39 -10.27 -9.03 12.87
N LYS A 40 -9.73 -9.85 13.77
CA LYS A 40 -8.39 -10.43 13.72
C LYS A 40 -8.48 -11.92 13.48
N VAL A 41 -7.53 -12.44 12.71
CA VAL A 41 -7.37 -13.87 12.49
C VAL A 41 -5.97 -14.24 12.94
N GLU A 42 -5.88 -15.22 13.83
CA GLU A 42 -4.64 -15.81 14.32
C GLU A 42 -4.67 -17.31 14.00
N PHE A 43 -3.50 -17.93 13.85
CA PHE A 43 -3.39 -19.37 13.73
C PHE A 43 -2.95 -19.94 15.09
N ASP A 44 -3.76 -20.84 15.63
CA ASP A 44 -3.48 -21.58 16.85
C ASP A 44 -2.64 -22.81 16.49
N GLU A 45 -1.38 -22.85 16.93
CA GLU A 45 -0.45 -23.93 16.59
C GLU A 45 -0.79 -25.25 17.31
N ASP A 46 -1.33 -25.18 18.52
CA ASP A 46 -1.65 -26.34 19.35
C ASP A 46 -2.87 -27.08 18.78
N ASP A 47 -3.95 -26.34 18.54
CA ASP A 47 -5.20 -26.90 18.01
C ASP A 47 -5.19 -27.03 16.48
N ARG A 48 -4.22 -26.41 15.80
CA ARG A 48 -4.12 -26.30 14.33
C ARG A 48 -5.38 -25.69 13.70
N LEU A 49 -5.94 -24.67 14.34
CA LEU A 49 -7.15 -23.96 13.92
C LEU A 49 -6.89 -22.46 13.73
N PHE A 50 -7.68 -21.82 12.86
CA PHE A 50 -7.74 -20.38 12.79
C PHE A 50 -8.69 -19.84 13.86
N ARG A 51 -8.20 -18.90 14.66
CA ARG A 51 -8.97 -18.18 15.67
C ARG A 51 -9.38 -16.82 15.12
N LEU A 52 -10.68 -16.62 14.94
CA LEU A 52 -11.26 -15.34 14.55
C LEU A 52 -11.77 -14.63 15.79
N SER A 53 -11.47 -13.34 15.94
CA SER A 53 -11.96 -12.54 17.05
C SER A 53 -12.25 -11.11 16.63
N SER A 54 -13.26 -10.48 17.23
CA SER A 54 -13.56 -9.07 17.05
C SER A 54 -13.68 -8.39 18.42
N PRO A 55 -12.84 -7.38 18.74
CA PRO A 55 -12.91 -6.70 20.02
C PRO A 55 -14.19 -5.88 20.17
N VAL A 56 -14.78 -5.42 19.06
CA VAL A 56 -15.97 -4.57 19.05
C VAL A 56 -17.24 -5.37 19.33
N SER A 57 -17.38 -6.54 18.74
CA SER A 57 -18.55 -7.43 18.98
C SER A 57 -18.34 -8.41 20.14
N GLY A 58 -17.10 -8.61 20.60
CA GLY A 58 -16.72 -9.62 21.58
C GLY A 58 -16.79 -11.07 21.06
N ARG A 59 -17.22 -11.30 19.81
CA ARG A 59 -17.34 -12.64 19.23
C ARG A 59 -15.96 -13.26 19.00
N ARG A 60 -15.90 -14.58 19.21
CA ARG A 60 -14.73 -15.43 18.95
C ARG A 60 -15.20 -16.73 18.32
N GLU A 61 -14.55 -17.15 17.25
CA GLU A 61 -14.88 -18.38 16.52
C GLU A 61 -13.60 -19.13 16.14
N LEU A 62 -13.72 -20.44 15.96
CA LEU A 62 -12.64 -21.30 15.47
C LEU A 62 -13.01 -21.88 14.11
N ALA A 63 -12.04 -21.92 13.19
CA ALA A 63 -12.23 -22.45 11.85
C ALA A 63 -11.06 -23.34 11.43
N ARG A 64 -11.34 -24.42 10.69
CA ARG A 64 -10.31 -25.30 10.10
C ARG A 64 -9.70 -24.75 8.82
N THR A 65 -10.31 -23.73 8.23
CA THR A 65 -9.92 -23.21 6.92
C THR A 65 -10.08 -21.71 6.91
N LEU A 66 -9.06 -21.02 6.42
CA LEU A 66 -9.07 -19.58 6.15
C LEU A 66 -9.02 -19.37 4.64
N VAL A 67 -9.99 -18.63 4.10
CA VAL A 67 -9.96 -18.14 2.73
C VAL A 67 -9.71 -16.64 2.78
N GLU A 68 -8.50 -16.22 2.41
CA GLU A 68 -8.12 -14.82 2.34
C GLU A 68 -8.20 -14.35 0.89
N THR A 69 -9.18 -13.50 0.59
CA THR A 69 -9.41 -12.94 -0.75
C THR A 69 -8.97 -11.49 -0.88
N ARG A 70 -8.46 -10.88 0.20
CA ARG A 70 -7.97 -9.50 0.16
C ARG A 70 -6.59 -9.46 -0.48
N MET A 71 -6.42 -8.54 -1.41
CA MET A 71 -5.10 -8.20 -1.92
C MET A 71 -4.29 -7.49 -0.83
N SER A 72 -2.98 -7.79 -0.76
CA SER A 72 -2.05 -7.05 0.09
C SER A 72 -2.16 -5.55 -0.19
N LYS A 73 -2.17 -4.76 0.89
CA LYS A 73 -2.18 -3.29 0.79
C LYS A 73 -0.81 -2.70 0.45
N GLY A 74 0.21 -3.54 0.24
CA GLY A 74 1.56 -3.11 -0.16
C GLY A 74 2.28 -2.28 0.90
N LYS A 75 1.99 -2.51 2.19
CA LYS A 75 2.66 -1.80 3.29
C LYS A 75 4.11 -2.27 3.40
N VAL A 76 5.05 -1.40 3.06
CA VAL A 76 6.48 -1.73 3.00
C VAL A 76 7.05 -2.22 4.34
N PRO A 77 6.73 -1.63 5.51
CA PRO A 77 7.28 -2.10 6.79
C PRO A 77 6.99 -3.57 7.13
N GLY A 78 5.90 -4.13 6.60
CA GLY A 78 5.46 -5.51 6.84
C GLY A 78 5.60 -6.43 5.62
N THR A 79 6.40 -6.05 4.61
CA THR A 79 6.54 -6.82 3.37
C THR A 79 7.41 -8.06 3.55
N SER A 80 7.05 -9.14 2.85
CA SER A 80 7.90 -10.33 2.68
C SER A 80 8.71 -10.30 1.37
N ASP A 81 8.63 -9.22 0.61
CA ASP A 81 9.40 -9.05 -0.63
C ASP A 81 10.91 -9.01 -0.33
N PRO A 82 11.72 -9.91 -0.90
CA PRO A 82 13.13 -10.04 -0.56
C PRO A 82 13.97 -8.82 -0.97
N LEU A 83 13.60 -8.11 -2.03
CA LEU A 83 14.31 -6.91 -2.47
C LEU A 83 14.06 -5.76 -1.49
N LEU A 84 12.79 -5.48 -1.18
CA LEU A 84 12.42 -4.40 -0.25
C LEU A 84 13.00 -4.66 1.15
N ARG A 85 12.94 -5.91 1.61
CA ARG A 85 13.58 -6.30 2.88
C ARG A 85 15.08 -6.07 2.86
N SER A 86 15.78 -6.53 1.82
CA SER A 86 17.22 -6.33 1.69
C SER A 86 17.60 -4.85 1.66
N LEU A 87 16.84 -4.01 0.94
CA LEU A 87 17.09 -2.57 0.88
C LEU A 87 16.95 -1.90 2.26
N LEU A 88 15.95 -2.28 3.04
CA LEU A 88 15.75 -1.77 4.41
C LEU A 88 16.82 -2.31 5.37
N GLU A 89 17.08 -3.62 5.36
CA GLU A 89 18.03 -4.30 6.25
C GLU A 89 19.48 -3.82 6.02
N THR A 90 19.84 -3.50 4.78
CA THR A 90 21.18 -2.95 4.43
C THR A 90 21.28 -1.43 4.60
N GLY A 91 20.21 -0.76 5.02
CA GLY A 91 20.16 0.70 5.14
C GLY A 91 20.16 1.45 3.81
N ARG A 92 20.07 0.75 2.67
CA ARG A 92 19.94 1.35 1.33
C ARG A 92 18.59 2.02 1.09
N ALA A 93 17.62 1.76 1.95
CA ALA A 93 16.31 2.41 1.96
C ALA A 93 15.90 2.72 3.41
N ARG A 94 15.04 3.73 3.57
CA ARG A 94 14.32 3.97 4.82
C ARG A 94 12.81 4.10 4.60
N ILE A 95 12.04 3.93 5.66
CA ILE A 95 10.60 4.20 5.66
C ILE A 95 10.37 5.70 5.72
N HIS A 96 9.47 6.21 4.88
CA HIS A 96 9.10 7.63 4.91
C HIS A 96 8.34 7.95 6.19
N ALA A 97 8.62 9.11 6.79
CA ALA A 97 7.93 9.57 8.00
C ALA A 97 7.38 11.00 7.82
N ILE A 98 6.17 11.23 8.31
CA ILE A 98 5.53 12.55 8.36
C ILE A 98 5.51 12.97 9.83
N GLU A 99 6.15 14.09 10.15
CA GLU A 99 6.27 14.59 11.54
C GLU A 99 6.81 13.53 12.52
N GLY A 100 7.77 12.71 12.05
CA GLY A 100 8.37 11.62 12.83
C GLY A 100 7.51 10.35 12.94
N VAL A 101 6.32 10.33 12.36
CA VAL A 101 5.43 9.15 12.33
C VAL A 101 5.71 8.33 11.07
N PRO A 102 6.16 7.07 11.18
CA PRO A 102 6.41 6.21 10.02
C PRO A 102 5.15 5.97 9.20
N THR A 103 5.29 6.01 7.88
CA THR A 103 4.24 5.68 6.91
C THR A 103 4.34 4.24 6.44
N ALA A 104 3.48 3.85 5.48
CA ALA A 104 3.53 2.53 4.85
C ALA A 104 4.46 2.47 3.62
N SER A 105 5.18 3.54 3.31
CA SER A 105 5.95 3.72 2.07
C SER A 105 7.46 3.83 2.35
N LEU A 106 8.27 3.52 1.33
CA LEU A 106 9.66 3.95 1.29
C LEU A 106 9.77 5.46 1.19
N GLU A 107 10.85 6.00 1.74
CA GLU A 107 11.28 7.37 1.45
C GLU A 107 11.84 7.43 0.03
N ALA A 108 11.27 8.36 -0.74
CA ALA A 108 11.80 8.75 -2.03
C ALA A 108 11.77 10.28 -2.13
N THR A 109 12.69 10.86 -2.87
CA THR A 109 12.68 12.32 -3.11
C THR A 109 11.35 12.72 -3.76
N LEU A 110 10.87 13.92 -3.46
CA LEU A 110 9.72 14.47 -4.19
C LEU A 110 10.09 14.68 -5.65
N ALA A 111 9.10 14.62 -6.55
CA ALA A 111 9.29 15.16 -7.88
C ALA A 111 9.36 16.68 -7.81
N GLU A 112 10.42 17.25 -8.37
CA GLU A 112 10.41 18.66 -8.71
C GLU A 112 9.58 18.82 -9.99
N ILE A 113 8.62 19.74 -9.97
CA ILE A 113 7.74 20.03 -11.10
C ILE A 113 8.44 21.05 -12.00
N ASP A 114 9.60 20.69 -12.55
CA ASP A 114 10.32 21.50 -13.53
C ASP A 114 10.82 20.61 -14.66
N GLU A 115 10.65 21.07 -15.90
CA GLU A 115 10.94 20.29 -17.12
C GLU A 115 12.42 19.93 -17.26
N ASN A 116 13.30 20.67 -16.59
CA ASN A 116 14.74 20.47 -16.63
C ASN A 116 15.25 19.62 -15.48
N VAL A 117 14.44 19.27 -14.47
CA VAL A 117 14.97 18.59 -13.28
C VAL A 117 15.35 17.12 -13.59
N PRO A 118 16.61 16.72 -13.33
CA PRO A 118 17.10 15.37 -13.58
C PRO A 118 16.85 14.39 -12.42
N HIS A 119 16.07 14.78 -11.41
CA HIS A 119 15.88 14.04 -10.16
C HIS A 119 14.41 14.04 -9.72
N GLY A 120 13.98 12.97 -9.06
CA GLY A 120 12.61 12.85 -8.60
C GLY A 120 12.26 11.40 -8.33
N PHE A 121 11.57 11.16 -7.21
CA PHE A 121 11.23 9.82 -6.75
C PHE A 121 12.45 8.90 -6.56
N ASN A 122 13.63 9.48 -6.29
CA ASN A 122 14.84 8.69 -6.07
C ASN A 122 14.83 8.08 -4.67
N LEU A 123 15.28 6.83 -4.54
CA LEU A 123 15.31 6.12 -3.26
C LEU A 123 16.20 6.88 -2.25
N VAL A 124 15.74 6.98 -1.00
CA VAL A 124 16.51 7.61 0.08
C VAL A 124 16.97 6.56 1.09
N ASP A 125 18.27 6.59 1.42
CA ASP A 125 18.91 5.67 2.35
C ASP A 125 18.65 6.02 3.83
N ALA A 126 19.13 5.20 4.76
CA ALA A 126 18.97 5.41 6.20
C ALA A 126 19.64 6.69 6.73
N HIS A 127 20.63 7.22 6.00
CA HIS A 127 21.34 8.46 6.33
C HIS A 127 20.70 9.70 5.71
N GLY A 128 19.67 9.52 4.87
CA GLY A 128 18.99 10.61 4.18
C GLY A 128 19.60 10.98 2.82
N ASN A 129 20.53 10.20 2.29
CA ASN A 129 21.09 10.45 0.96
C ASN A 129 20.22 9.80 -0.12
N SER A 130 20.06 10.49 -1.26
CA SER A 130 19.33 9.98 -2.41
C SER A 130 20.23 9.14 -3.34
N ASP A 131 19.79 7.92 -3.71
CA ASP A 131 20.43 7.11 -4.76
C ASP A 131 19.80 7.43 -6.12
N VAL A 132 20.46 8.29 -6.90
CA VAL A 132 20.00 8.75 -8.23
C VAL A 132 19.84 7.63 -9.28
N ARG A 133 20.32 6.42 -8.99
CA ARG A 133 20.22 5.26 -9.89
C ARG A 133 18.95 4.44 -9.65
N VAL A 134 18.25 4.69 -8.55
CA VAL A 134 17.05 3.95 -8.15
C VAL A 134 15.88 4.91 -8.08
N VAL A 135 14.84 4.62 -8.84
CA VAL A 135 13.58 5.38 -8.84
C VAL A 135 12.48 4.51 -8.22
N VAL A 136 11.68 5.08 -7.32
CA VAL A 136 10.61 4.41 -6.60
C VAL A 136 9.26 5.00 -7.02
N LEU A 137 8.42 4.22 -7.69
CA LEU A 137 7.11 4.68 -8.18
C LEU A 137 5.98 3.81 -7.64
N GLY A 138 4.78 4.38 -7.57
CA GLY A 138 3.56 3.63 -7.23
C GLY A 138 3.39 3.40 -5.73
N ILE A 139 2.79 2.26 -5.38
CA ILE A 139 2.42 1.91 -3.99
C ILE A 139 3.61 1.99 -3.01
N PRO A 140 4.83 1.53 -3.35
CA PRO A 140 5.97 1.66 -2.44
C PRO A 140 6.38 3.11 -2.13
N ALA A 141 5.98 4.08 -2.95
CA ALA A 141 6.25 5.51 -2.76
C ALA A 141 4.96 6.32 -2.51
N LEU A 142 3.86 5.70 -2.09
CA LEU A 142 2.54 6.34 -2.05
C LEU A 142 2.52 7.63 -1.20
N SER A 143 3.35 7.71 -0.17
CA SER A 143 3.45 8.90 0.69
C SER A 143 4.16 10.08 0.04
N THR A 144 5.15 9.83 -0.84
CA THR A 144 5.90 10.86 -1.57
C THR A 144 5.39 11.05 -3.00
N GLN A 145 4.53 10.14 -3.47
CA GLN A 145 3.77 10.20 -4.72
C GLN A 145 2.27 9.90 -4.48
N PRO A 146 1.51 10.80 -3.80
CA PRO A 146 0.10 10.56 -3.49
C PRO A 146 -0.74 10.31 -4.74
N GLY A 147 -1.69 9.37 -4.65
CA GLY A 147 -2.60 9.03 -5.75
C GLY A 147 -2.01 8.14 -6.85
N SER A 148 -0.75 7.70 -6.72
CA SER A 148 -0.10 6.80 -7.68
C SER A 148 -0.73 5.40 -7.78
N ALA A 149 -1.50 4.99 -6.76
CA ALA A 149 -2.27 3.75 -6.76
C ALA A 149 -3.63 3.87 -7.46
N ILE A 150 -4.03 5.07 -7.88
CA ILE A 150 -5.32 5.32 -8.54
C ILE A 150 -5.14 5.21 -10.05
N GLY A 151 -6.09 4.53 -10.70
CA GLY A 151 -6.11 4.41 -12.16
C GLY A 151 -6.15 5.77 -12.87
N ALA A 152 -5.47 5.86 -14.01
CA ALA A 152 -5.49 7.07 -14.83
C ALA A 152 -6.92 7.34 -15.34
N THR A 153 -7.36 8.60 -15.24
CA THR A 153 -8.65 9.05 -15.78
C THR A 153 -8.40 9.94 -16.99
N PRO A 154 -9.09 9.73 -18.13
CA PRO A 154 -8.94 10.59 -19.30
C PRO A 154 -9.15 12.07 -18.95
N GLY A 155 -8.24 12.93 -19.44
CA GLY A 155 -8.29 14.37 -19.19
C GLY A 155 -7.90 14.83 -17.78
N LYS A 156 -7.48 13.92 -16.88
CA LYS A 156 -6.97 14.28 -15.55
C LYS A 156 -5.49 13.89 -15.42
N PRO A 157 -4.66 14.72 -14.77
CA PRO A 157 -3.27 14.37 -14.51
C PRO A 157 -3.21 13.12 -13.61
N SER A 158 -2.43 12.12 -14.03
CA SER A 158 -2.17 10.91 -13.24
C SER A 158 -0.80 11.06 -12.56
N PRO A 159 -0.74 11.01 -11.22
CA PRO A 159 0.53 11.03 -10.49
C PRO A 159 1.47 9.91 -10.93
N LEU A 160 0.93 8.72 -11.20
CA LEU A 160 1.71 7.57 -11.65
C LEU A 160 2.32 7.81 -13.03
N LEU A 161 1.53 8.29 -14.01
CA LEU A 161 2.04 8.55 -15.35
C LEU A 161 3.05 9.70 -15.37
N ALA A 162 2.81 10.75 -14.58
CA ALA A 162 3.76 11.86 -14.44
C ALA A 162 5.08 11.39 -13.83
N GLY A 163 5.04 10.53 -12.80
CA GLY A 163 6.26 9.95 -12.23
C GLY A 163 6.97 8.99 -13.17
N ALA A 164 6.23 8.23 -13.97
CA ALA A 164 6.81 7.37 -15.01
C ALA A 164 7.52 8.20 -16.10
N ASP A 165 6.96 9.34 -16.50
CA ASP A 165 7.59 10.27 -17.44
C ASP A 165 8.91 10.85 -16.87
N ILE A 166 8.90 11.27 -15.60
CA ILE A 166 10.10 11.72 -14.89
C ILE A 166 11.16 10.61 -14.87
N ALA A 167 10.78 9.38 -14.52
CA ALA A 167 11.71 8.25 -14.51
C ALA A 167 12.29 7.96 -15.90
N ALA A 168 11.47 8.04 -16.96
CA ALA A 168 11.93 7.86 -18.34
C ALA A 168 12.97 8.92 -18.74
N LYS A 169 12.73 10.20 -18.42
CA LYS A 169 13.69 11.29 -18.66
C LYS A 169 15.02 11.07 -17.93
N GLN A 170 14.97 10.61 -16.67
CA GLN A 170 16.18 10.27 -15.90
C GLN A 170 17.00 9.16 -16.59
N ILE A 171 16.33 8.08 -17.01
CA ILE A 171 16.98 6.94 -17.67
C ILE A 171 17.63 7.35 -18.99
N LEU A 172 16.94 8.16 -19.81
CA LEU A 172 17.47 8.63 -21.09
C LEU A 172 18.69 9.53 -20.91
N ARG A 173 18.68 10.45 -19.93
CA ARG A 173 19.84 11.30 -19.63
C ARG A 173 21.04 10.51 -19.14
N GLN A 174 20.83 9.53 -18.25
CA GLN A 174 21.91 8.69 -17.74
C GLN A 174 22.59 7.84 -18.83
N ARG A 175 21.85 7.47 -19.90
CA ARG A 175 22.44 6.80 -21.06
C ARG A 175 23.34 7.74 -21.87
N GLY A 176 22.88 8.95 -22.16
CA GLY A 176 23.66 9.93 -22.92
C GLY A 176 24.93 10.42 -22.22
N SER A 177 25.01 10.32 -20.89
CA SER A 177 26.24 10.63 -20.13
C SER A 177 27.24 9.47 -20.03
N ARG A 178 26.90 8.27 -20.52
CA ARG A 178 27.75 7.08 -20.51
C ARG A 178 28.42 6.78 -21.87
N GLU A 179 28.03 7.50 -22.92
CA GLU A 179 28.68 7.53 -24.23
C GLU A 179 29.74 8.64 -24.28
#